data_AF-A0A9Q8L7K1-F1
#
_entry.id   AF-A0A9Q8L7K1-F1
#
_cell.length_a   1.000
_cell.length_b   1.000
_cell.length_c   1.000
_cell.angle_alpha   90.00
_cell.angle_beta   90.00
_cell.angle_gamma   90.00
#
_symmetry.space_group_name_H-M   'P 1'
#
loop_
_entity.id
_entity.type
_entity.pdbx_description
1 polymer ?
#
loop_
_entity_poly.entity_id
_entity_poly.type
_entity_poly.pdbx_seq_one_letter_code
_entity_poly.pdbx_strand_id
1 'polypeptide(L)'
;MVFRRFLPFFLAAGVATILFFTVVQGRDVGLPWQLVGLGEDVGPTEEEIKSGENVLPDVKHVDQDKHDGAGGSGRDWHVFQEPKVEETSPYPQGKMKPPGSNYTKGLVLPRLKREDTGWVEEELVDLMDEELLRSYIYVVDDPTAALRPPKNKGHEVSVYLSYIIDYYEHLPDVSIFMHAHRYAWHNNELLNTDAAAMVRALSPERVTREGYMNLRCHWDPGCPAWLHPGSTMENRDKQEEVILADSWSQLFPLDPIPTVLAQPCCAQFAVSRERIQETNKMRYIYMRDWVMRTDLNDYLSGRVFEYIWQFIFSKTAIHCPSMSACYCDGYGICFESPEKFDEWFKLKYEKNQVNEELRMWRVKANKIETLHGNAEDGRIKEEAKLEVPEVGMDRELENWVAKLENEMEKRRQKAIERGRDPEQRAKGSGRGWKKGDGF
;
A
#
# COMPACT_ATOMS: atom_id res chain seq x y z
N MET A 1 -49.37 46.15 -3.83
CA MET A 1 -49.42 45.19 -4.97
C MET A 1 -48.18 45.25 -5.89
N VAL A 2 -47.14 46.03 -5.56
CA VAL A 2 -45.91 46.16 -6.38
C VAL A 2 -44.78 45.22 -5.88
N PHE A 3 -44.73 44.93 -4.58
CA PHE A 3 -43.69 44.08 -3.97
C PHE A 3 -43.69 42.61 -4.44
N ARG A 4 -44.84 42.05 -4.86
CA ARG A 4 -44.94 40.66 -5.33
C ARG A 4 -44.37 40.45 -6.74
N ARG A 5 -44.23 41.50 -7.56
CA ARG A 5 -43.72 41.41 -8.93
C ARG A 5 -42.18 41.48 -9.02
N PHE A 6 -41.51 41.96 -7.98
CA PHE A 6 -40.05 42.08 -7.95
C PHE A 6 -39.36 41.01 -7.10
N LEU A 7 -40.11 40.19 -6.37
CA LEU A 7 -39.58 39.09 -5.56
C LEU A 7 -38.66 38.12 -6.35
N PRO A 8 -38.93 37.78 -7.63
CA PRO A 8 -38.02 36.94 -8.41
C PRO A 8 -36.68 37.63 -8.71
N PHE A 9 -36.70 38.95 -8.91
CA PHE A 9 -35.51 39.74 -9.21
C PHE A 9 -34.63 39.97 -7.97
N PHE A 10 -35.24 40.11 -6.79
CA PHE A 10 -34.50 40.18 -5.53
C PHE A 10 -33.88 38.83 -5.14
N LEU A 11 -34.56 37.71 -5.42
CA LEU A 11 -33.99 36.37 -5.23
C LEU A 11 -32.84 36.09 -6.21
N ALA A 12 -32.98 36.46 -7.49
CA ALA A 12 -31.91 36.31 -8.47
C ALA A 12 -30.69 37.20 -8.16
N ALA A 13 -30.92 38.44 -7.72
CA ALA A 13 -29.86 39.32 -7.25
C ALA A 13 -29.17 38.76 -5.99
N GLY A 14 -29.93 38.22 -5.03
CA GLY A 14 -29.36 37.60 -3.83
C GLY A 14 -28.46 36.40 -4.12
N VAL A 15 -28.89 35.49 -5.01
CA VAL A 15 -28.11 34.31 -5.42
C VAL A 15 -26.87 34.70 -6.22
N ALA A 16 -26.98 35.68 -7.12
CA ALA A 16 -25.84 36.20 -7.87
C ALA A 16 -24.81 36.90 -6.96
N THR A 17 -25.27 37.62 -5.93
CA THR A 17 -24.38 38.29 -4.98
C THR A 17 -23.66 37.29 -4.07
N ILE A 18 -24.32 36.19 -3.67
CA ILE A 18 -23.71 35.09 -2.90
C ILE A 18 -22.67 34.36 -3.76
N LEU A 19 -22.99 34.03 -5.01
CA LEU A 19 -22.05 33.41 -5.95
C LEU A 19 -20.84 34.31 -6.24
N PHE A 20 -21.07 35.62 -6.41
CA PHE A 20 -19.99 36.58 -6.60
C PHE A 20 -19.14 36.75 -5.33
N PHE A 21 -19.73 36.73 -4.13
CA PHE A 21 -18.98 36.74 -2.87
C PHE A 21 -18.16 35.45 -2.67
N THR A 22 -18.67 34.28 -3.06
CA THR A 22 -17.91 33.01 -2.99
C THR A 22 -16.79 32.93 -4.01
N VAL A 23 -16.88 33.66 -5.13
CA VAL A 23 -15.85 33.69 -6.18
C VAL A 23 -14.82 34.80 -5.93
N VAL A 24 -15.21 35.94 -5.36
CA VAL A 24 -14.33 37.11 -5.15
C VAL A 24 -13.64 37.10 -3.78
N GLN A 25 -14.24 36.49 -2.75
CA GLN A 25 -13.47 36.07 -1.57
C GLN A 25 -12.83 34.73 -1.88
N GLY A 26 -11.65 34.75 -2.50
CA GLY A 26 -10.85 33.58 -2.85
C GLY A 26 -10.55 32.68 -1.65
N ARG A 27 -11.54 31.89 -1.25
CA ARG A 27 -11.38 30.62 -0.57
C ARG A 27 -11.39 29.59 -1.68
N ASP A 28 -10.21 29.09 -1.99
CA ASP A 28 -10.06 27.82 -2.70
C ASP A 28 -11.03 26.82 -2.08
N VAL A 29 -12.08 26.49 -2.83
CA VAL A 29 -12.89 25.30 -2.56
C VAL A 29 -12.06 24.14 -3.09
N GLY A 30 -10.99 23.84 -2.36
CA GLY A 30 -10.20 22.65 -2.52
C GLY A 30 -11.11 21.45 -2.27
N LEU A 31 -11.36 20.69 -3.33
CA LEU A 31 -11.79 19.30 -3.21
C LEU A 31 -10.82 18.60 -2.25
N PRO A 32 -11.28 17.98 -1.13
CA PRO A 32 -10.38 17.35 -0.21
C PRO A 32 -10.01 15.99 -0.79
N TRP A 33 -8.87 15.95 -1.47
CA TRP A 33 -8.13 14.73 -1.70
C TRP A 33 -7.66 14.19 -0.33
N GLN A 34 -7.74 12.87 -0.24
CA GLN A 34 -7.36 12.04 0.90
C GLN A 34 -5.97 12.44 1.42
N LEU A 35 -5.93 12.81 2.70
CA LEU A 35 -4.71 12.95 3.48
C LEU A 35 -4.97 12.27 4.82
N VAL A 36 -4.35 11.10 4.96
CA VAL A 36 -4.27 10.25 6.14
C VAL A 36 -3.16 10.86 7.03
N GLY A 37 -3.52 11.43 8.19
CA GLY A 37 -2.62 11.86 9.28
C GLY A 37 -2.91 11.19 10.65
N LEU A 38 -1.99 10.30 11.04
CA LEU A 38 -2.02 9.35 12.16
C LEU A 38 -2.00 10.02 13.54
N GLY A 39 -2.62 9.38 14.54
CA GLY A 39 -2.60 9.78 15.95
C GLY A 39 -3.14 8.70 16.89
N GLU A 40 -2.40 8.44 17.97
CA GLU A 40 -2.43 7.34 18.95
C GLU A 40 -3.66 7.41 19.90
N ASP A 41 -4.12 6.38 20.63
CA ASP A 41 -3.44 5.40 21.49
C ASP A 41 -4.25 4.08 21.63
N VAL A 42 -3.62 2.90 21.46
CA VAL A 42 -3.35 1.85 22.50
C VAL A 42 -2.37 0.80 21.94
N GLY A 43 -1.12 1.21 21.66
CA GLY A 43 0.03 0.33 21.38
C GLY A 43 0.91 0.09 22.62
N PRO A 44 2.22 -0.18 22.48
CA PRO A 44 3.14 -0.36 23.61
C PRO A 44 3.13 0.83 24.58
N THR A 45 3.61 0.61 25.81
CA THR A 45 3.53 1.57 26.92
C THR A 45 4.41 2.81 26.70
N GLU A 46 4.08 3.91 27.38
CA GLU A 46 4.75 5.23 27.24
C GLU A 46 6.27 5.21 27.54
N GLU A 47 6.73 4.21 28.30
CA GLU A 47 8.15 4.00 28.62
C GLU A 47 8.90 3.29 27.48
N GLU A 48 8.22 2.42 26.74
CA GLU A 48 8.76 1.71 25.56
C GLU A 48 8.86 2.64 24.33
N ILE A 49 8.06 3.71 24.32
CA ILE A 49 8.12 4.77 23.30
C ILE A 49 9.30 5.72 23.55
N LYS A 50 9.59 6.05 24.83
CA LYS A 50 10.67 6.98 25.22
C LYS A 50 12.08 6.43 25.02
N SER A 51 12.25 5.11 24.86
CA SER A 51 13.56 4.49 24.60
C SER A 51 14.01 4.58 23.13
N GLY A 52 13.10 4.92 22.20
CA GLY A 52 13.42 5.05 20.78
C GLY A 52 13.67 3.73 20.03
N GLU A 53 13.33 2.58 20.62
CA GLU A 53 13.72 1.28 20.06
C GLU A 53 12.75 0.67 19.04
N ASN A 54 11.52 1.17 18.81
CA ASN A 54 10.56 0.48 17.93
C ASN A 54 9.55 1.39 17.18
N VAL A 55 10.01 2.25 16.28
CA VAL A 55 9.14 2.93 15.29
C VAL A 55 9.84 2.86 13.92
N LEU A 56 9.23 2.25 12.89
CA LEU A 56 9.68 2.45 11.50
C LEU A 56 9.63 3.93 11.18
N PRO A 57 10.59 4.45 10.39
CA PRO A 57 11.07 5.80 10.52
C PRO A 57 9.90 6.76 10.34
N ASP A 58 9.56 7.45 11.42
CA ASP A 58 9.38 8.87 11.22
C ASP A 58 10.71 9.38 10.69
N VAL A 59 10.81 9.49 9.36
CA VAL A 59 11.96 10.07 8.65
C VAL A 59 12.12 11.57 9.01
N LYS A 60 11.32 12.07 9.97
CA LYS A 60 11.30 13.44 10.50
C LYS A 60 11.93 13.60 11.88
N HIS A 61 12.66 12.63 12.44
CA HIS A 61 13.56 12.94 13.55
C HIS A 61 14.76 13.77 13.03
N VAL A 62 14.47 15.04 12.74
CA VAL A 62 15.41 16.14 12.82
C VAL A 62 15.52 16.40 14.31
N ASP A 63 16.65 16.04 14.93
CA ASP A 63 17.04 16.64 16.19
C ASP A 63 17.01 18.17 15.99
N GLN A 64 16.00 18.83 16.55
CA GLN A 64 15.90 20.29 16.51
C GLN A 64 16.89 20.98 17.45
N ASP A 65 17.68 20.21 18.21
CA ASP A 65 18.69 20.75 19.11
C ASP A 65 20.11 20.47 18.61
N LYS A 66 20.52 21.19 17.55
CA LYS A 66 21.93 21.53 17.25
C LYS A 66 22.04 22.52 16.08
N HIS A 67 21.55 23.73 16.31
CA HIS A 67 22.15 24.89 15.65
C HIS A 67 23.41 25.28 16.42
N ASP A 68 24.55 24.70 16.04
CA ASP A 68 25.85 25.33 16.26
C ASP A 68 26.90 24.71 15.33
N GLY A 69 27.40 25.52 14.39
CA GLY A 69 28.80 25.51 13.96
C GLY A 69 29.36 24.34 13.15
N ALA A 70 29.67 24.65 11.90
CA ALA A 70 30.75 24.09 11.07
C ALA A 70 30.47 22.79 10.28
N GLY A 71 30.95 22.80 9.03
CA GLY A 71 30.66 21.81 7.99
C GLY A 71 30.85 20.35 8.37
N GLY A 72 29.82 19.56 8.06
CA GLY A 72 29.84 18.10 8.12
C GLY A 72 28.70 17.54 7.27
N SER A 73 29.02 16.92 6.14
CA SER A 73 28.07 16.14 5.35
C SER A 73 27.78 14.82 6.07
N GLY A 74 26.60 14.70 6.67
CA GLY A 74 26.15 13.45 7.26
C GLY A 74 24.94 13.66 8.14
N ARG A 75 23.75 13.63 7.56
CA ARG A 75 22.52 13.38 8.34
C ARG A 75 22.64 11.93 8.84
N ASP A 76 22.66 11.74 10.15
CA ASP A 76 22.85 10.43 10.76
C ASP A 76 21.64 9.56 10.43
N TRP A 77 21.86 8.48 9.67
CA TRP A 77 20.81 7.55 9.27
C TRP A 77 20.94 6.33 10.18
N HIS A 78 19.98 6.14 11.06
CA HIS A 78 19.89 4.90 11.83
C HIS A 78 19.36 3.79 10.93
N VAL A 79 20.03 2.64 10.95
CA VAL A 79 19.53 1.39 10.34
C VAL A 79 18.21 1.07 11.01
N PHE A 80 17.19 0.74 10.22
CA PHE A 80 15.92 0.37 10.81
C PHE A 80 16.03 -1.00 11.48
N GLN A 81 15.78 -1.05 12.78
CA GLN A 81 15.66 -2.31 13.48
C GLN A 81 14.20 -2.74 13.47
N GLU A 82 13.87 -3.72 12.63
CA GLU A 82 12.54 -4.31 12.58
C GLU A 82 12.23 -4.95 13.95
N PRO A 83 11.15 -4.54 14.66
CA PRO A 83 10.70 -5.24 15.85
C PRO A 83 10.53 -6.72 15.56
N LYS A 84 11.00 -7.56 16.48
CA LYS A 84 10.75 -9.00 16.41
C LYS A 84 9.30 -9.25 16.78
N VAL A 85 8.46 -9.41 15.77
CA VAL A 85 7.09 -9.88 15.94
C VAL A 85 7.12 -11.40 15.99
N GLU A 86 6.80 -11.98 17.16
CA GLU A 86 6.60 -13.43 17.27
C GLU A 86 5.26 -13.80 16.63
N GLU A 87 5.31 -14.19 15.35
CA GLU A 87 4.15 -14.71 14.63
C GLU A 87 4.05 -16.23 14.85
N THR A 88 3.06 -16.67 15.63
CA THR A 88 2.77 -18.10 15.77
C THR A 88 1.37 -18.40 15.23
N SER A 89 1.34 -18.94 14.01
CA SER A 89 0.10 -19.41 13.38
C SER A 89 -0.23 -20.83 13.88
N PRO A 90 -1.45 -21.10 14.39
CA PRO A 90 -1.88 -22.45 14.73
C PRO A 90 -2.14 -23.34 13.50
N TYR A 91 -2.28 -22.74 12.31
CA TYR A 91 -2.45 -23.52 11.08
C TYR A 91 -1.18 -24.29 10.71
N PRO A 92 -1.34 -25.49 10.10
CA PRO A 92 -0.19 -26.26 9.65
C PRO A 92 0.63 -25.50 8.61
N GLN A 93 1.94 -25.67 8.68
CA GLN A 93 2.87 -25.26 7.63
C GLN A 93 2.55 -26.04 6.36
N GLY A 94 2.47 -25.34 5.23
CA GLY A 94 2.10 -25.95 3.97
C GLY A 94 3.25 -26.75 3.36
N LYS A 95 2.90 -27.80 2.62
CA LYS A 95 3.87 -28.68 1.98
C LYS A 95 4.15 -28.21 0.55
N MET A 96 5.35 -27.68 0.34
CA MET A 96 5.82 -27.30 -1.00
C MET A 96 5.94 -28.52 -1.92
N LYS A 97 5.73 -28.30 -3.22
CA LYS A 97 6.06 -29.26 -4.27
C LYS A 97 7.59 -29.44 -4.39
N PRO A 98 8.07 -30.56 -4.97
CA PRO A 98 9.50 -30.73 -5.23
C PRO A 98 10.09 -29.58 -6.05
N PRO A 99 11.38 -29.23 -5.85
CA PRO A 99 12.04 -28.18 -6.62
C PRO A 99 11.91 -28.39 -8.14
N GLY A 100 11.61 -27.32 -8.87
CA GLY A 100 11.36 -27.37 -10.32
C GLY A 100 9.94 -27.79 -10.71
N SER A 101 9.04 -28.00 -9.76
CA SER A 101 7.62 -28.24 -10.05
C SER A 101 6.89 -26.95 -10.42
N ASN A 102 5.93 -27.06 -11.33
CA ASN A 102 5.05 -25.94 -11.66
C ASN A 102 3.94 -25.76 -10.61
N TYR A 103 3.57 -24.51 -10.36
CA TYR A 103 2.43 -24.12 -9.53
C TYR A 103 1.40 -23.37 -10.38
N THR A 104 0.15 -23.79 -10.27
CA THR A 104 -0.99 -23.08 -10.87
C THR A 104 -1.36 -21.88 -10.01
N LYS A 105 -1.64 -20.75 -10.65
CA LYS A 105 -2.00 -19.48 -10.03
C LYS A 105 -3.38 -19.02 -10.49
N GLY A 106 -4.16 -18.46 -9.58
CA GLY A 106 -5.42 -17.76 -9.90
C GLY A 106 -5.30 -16.28 -9.56
N LEU A 107 -5.42 -15.40 -10.54
CA LEU A 107 -5.39 -13.95 -10.32
C LEU A 107 -6.83 -13.40 -10.23
N VAL A 108 -7.24 -12.99 -9.04
CA VAL A 108 -8.59 -12.51 -8.72
C VAL A 108 -8.59 -11.00 -8.64
N LEU A 109 -9.30 -10.35 -9.57
CA LEU A 109 -9.35 -8.89 -9.68
C LEU A 109 -10.79 -8.39 -9.63
N PRO A 110 -11.16 -7.54 -8.66
CA PRO A 110 -12.37 -6.74 -8.70
C PRO A 110 -12.12 -5.48 -9.53
N ARG A 111 -13.03 -5.17 -10.45
CA ARG A 111 -12.99 -3.93 -11.22
C ARG A 111 -14.38 -3.32 -11.38
N LEU A 112 -14.40 -2.01 -11.59
CA LEU A 112 -15.52 -1.32 -12.21
C LEU A 112 -15.48 -1.52 -13.73
N LYS A 113 -16.62 -1.35 -14.38
CA LYS A 113 -16.75 -1.43 -15.84
C LYS A 113 -15.81 -0.45 -16.54
N ARG A 114 -15.63 0.74 -15.96
CA ARG A 114 -14.78 1.82 -16.49
C ARG A 114 -13.27 1.60 -16.29
N GLU A 115 -12.88 0.72 -15.39
CA GLU A 115 -11.46 0.45 -15.11
C GLU A 115 -10.91 -0.50 -16.15
N ASP A 116 -9.65 -0.31 -16.55
CA ASP A 116 -9.01 -1.17 -17.53
C ASP A 116 -8.15 -2.24 -16.84
N THR A 117 -8.31 -3.48 -17.30
CA THR A 117 -7.53 -4.64 -16.88
C THR A 117 -6.93 -5.37 -18.07
N GLY A 118 -6.83 -4.72 -19.24
CA GLY A 118 -6.22 -5.27 -20.46
C GLY A 118 -4.77 -5.70 -20.24
N TRP A 119 -4.06 -5.03 -19.33
CA TRP A 119 -2.70 -5.36 -18.93
C TRP A 119 -2.52 -6.82 -18.50
N VAL A 120 -3.57 -7.48 -17.97
CA VAL A 120 -3.47 -8.88 -17.54
C VAL A 120 -3.17 -9.78 -18.73
N GLU A 121 -3.88 -9.58 -19.84
CA GLU A 121 -3.64 -10.33 -21.07
C GLU A 121 -2.33 -9.87 -21.73
N GLU A 122 -2.11 -8.56 -21.83
CA GLU A 122 -0.91 -8.01 -22.49
C GLU A 122 0.41 -8.46 -21.81
N GLU A 123 0.43 -8.50 -20.48
CA GLU A 123 1.64 -8.71 -19.70
C GLU A 123 1.77 -10.09 -19.09
N LEU A 124 0.74 -10.95 -19.12
CA LEU A 124 0.76 -12.29 -18.51
C LEU A 124 0.25 -13.40 -19.43
N VAL A 125 0.05 -13.13 -20.73
CA VAL A 125 -0.41 -14.12 -21.73
C VAL A 125 0.45 -15.37 -21.78
N ASP A 126 1.77 -15.25 -21.66
CA ASP A 126 2.70 -16.38 -21.62
C ASP A 126 2.36 -17.36 -20.47
N LEU A 127 2.06 -16.84 -19.28
CA LEU A 127 1.67 -17.67 -18.14
C LEU A 127 0.28 -18.29 -18.31
N MET A 128 -0.61 -17.62 -19.06
CA MET A 128 -1.95 -18.13 -19.35
C MET A 128 -1.91 -19.23 -20.42
N ASP A 129 -1.10 -19.05 -21.46
CA ASP A 129 -0.89 -20.02 -22.54
C ASP A 129 -0.22 -21.31 -22.02
N GLU A 130 0.65 -21.19 -21.02
CA GLU A 130 1.26 -22.34 -20.33
C GLU A 130 0.34 -22.98 -19.27
N GLU A 131 -0.91 -22.50 -19.13
CA GLU A 131 -1.89 -22.93 -18.11
C GLU A 131 -1.39 -22.77 -16.65
N LEU A 132 -0.37 -21.93 -16.44
CA LEU A 132 0.18 -21.63 -15.12
C LEU A 132 -0.59 -20.52 -14.40
N LEU A 133 -1.29 -19.66 -15.14
CA LEU A 133 -2.10 -18.58 -14.59
C LEU A 133 -3.50 -18.58 -15.20
N ARG A 134 -4.51 -18.44 -14.35
CA ARG A 134 -5.89 -18.13 -14.77
C ARG A 134 -6.36 -16.84 -14.12
N SER A 135 -6.89 -15.92 -14.92
CA SER A 135 -7.49 -14.68 -14.40
C SER A 135 -8.98 -14.87 -14.10
N TYR A 136 -9.44 -14.23 -13.01
CA TYR A 136 -10.81 -14.19 -12.53
C TYR A 136 -11.17 -12.74 -12.29
N ILE A 137 -11.63 -12.07 -13.35
CA ILE A 137 -11.90 -10.62 -13.34
C ILE A 137 -13.40 -10.41 -13.12
N TYR A 138 -13.75 -9.87 -11.96
CA TYR A 138 -15.14 -9.59 -11.58
C TYR A 138 -15.49 -8.14 -11.86
N VAL A 139 -16.58 -7.90 -12.58
CA VAL A 139 -17.11 -6.56 -12.81
C VAL A 139 -18.23 -6.29 -11.82
N VAL A 140 -18.00 -5.40 -10.87
CA VAL A 140 -18.88 -5.24 -9.69
C VAL A 140 -20.12 -4.38 -9.96
N ASP A 141 -20.06 -3.50 -10.96
CA ASP A 141 -21.10 -2.53 -11.33
C ASP A 141 -21.81 -2.86 -12.66
N ASP A 142 -21.64 -4.08 -13.19
CA ASP A 142 -22.31 -4.55 -14.40
C ASP A 142 -23.18 -5.80 -14.14
N PRO A 143 -24.52 -5.69 -14.16
CA PRO A 143 -25.43 -6.81 -13.94
C PRO A 143 -25.47 -7.81 -15.12
N THR A 144 -24.74 -7.57 -16.20
CA THR A 144 -24.61 -8.50 -17.32
C THR A 144 -23.27 -9.21 -17.37
N ALA A 145 -22.33 -8.84 -16.50
CA ALA A 145 -21.02 -9.47 -16.45
C ALA A 145 -21.10 -10.94 -16.04
N ALA A 146 -20.25 -11.76 -16.67
CA ALA A 146 -20.18 -13.20 -16.42
C ALA A 146 -19.70 -13.51 -14.99
N LEU A 147 -18.66 -12.81 -14.53
CA LEU A 147 -18.18 -12.85 -13.16
C LEU A 147 -18.58 -11.55 -12.45
N ARG A 148 -19.37 -11.68 -11.39
CA ARG A 148 -19.86 -10.58 -10.57
C ARG A 148 -20.21 -11.07 -9.17
N PRO A 149 -20.06 -10.24 -8.12
CA PRO A 149 -20.55 -10.58 -6.81
C PRO A 149 -22.09 -10.56 -6.77
N PRO A 150 -22.74 -11.18 -5.77
CA PRO A 150 -24.19 -11.12 -5.60
C PRO A 150 -24.74 -9.69 -5.47
N LYS A 151 -23.93 -8.79 -4.90
CA LYS A 151 -24.20 -7.35 -4.75
C LYS A 151 -22.87 -6.61 -4.64
N ASN A 152 -22.81 -5.39 -5.17
CA ASN A 152 -21.67 -4.50 -4.96
C ASN A 152 -21.73 -3.89 -3.55
N LYS A 153 -21.05 -4.53 -2.60
CA LYS A 153 -20.94 -4.10 -1.18
C LYS A 153 -19.68 -4.68 -0.54
N GLY A 154 -19.05 -3.94 0.35
CA GLY A 154 -17.73 -4.25 0.92
C GLY A 154 -16.58 -4.14 -0.08
N HIS A 155 -16.69 -3.31 -1.14
CA HIS A 155 -15.68 -3.19 -2.20
C HIS A 155 -15.18 -4.55 -2.74
N GLU A 156 -13.86 -4.84 -2.69
CA GLU A 156 -13.23 -6.08 -3.15
C GLU A 156 -13.67 -7.32 -2.36
N VAL A 157 -14.14 -7.16 -1.14
CA VAL A 157 -14.42 -8.26 -0.21
C VAL A 157 -15.46 -9.20 -0.76
N SER A 158 -16.55 -8.65 -1.33
CA SER A 158 -17.59 -9.47 -1.92
C SER A 158 -17.10 -10.28 -3.11
N VAL A 159 -16.13 -9.75 -3.87
CA VAL A 159 -15.51 -10.48 -4.98
C VAL A 159 -14.60 -11.59 -4.45
N TYR A 160 -13.71 -11.28 -3.51
CA TYR A 160 -12.78 -12.26 -2.95
C TYR A 160 -13.50 -13.42 -2.29
N LEU A 161 -14.52 -13.14 -1.46
CA LEU A 161 -15.34 -14.17 -0.84
C LEU A 161 -16.15 -14.96 -1.87
N SER A 162 -16.69 -14.31 -2.91
CA SER A 162 -17.42 -15.04 -3.96
C SER A 162 -16.49 -15.98 -4.74
N TYR A 163 -15.29 -15.53 -5.10
CA TYR A 163 -14.28 -16.39 -5.70
C TYR A 163 -13.96 -17.61 -4.83
N ILE A 164 -13.65 -17.39 -3.55
CA ILE A 164 -13.33 -18.50 -2.63
C ILE A 164 -14.50 -19.49 -2.55
N ILE A 165 -15.73 -19.01 -2.45
CA ILE A 165 -16.93 -19.85 -2.34
C ILE A 165 -17.18 -20.62 -3.64
N ASP A 166 -17.12 -19.95 -4.79
CA ASP A 166 -17.49 -20.53 -6.07
C ASP A 166 -16.46 -21.56 -6.54
N TYR A 167 -15.18 -21.33 -6.22
CA TYR A 167 -14.06 -22.17 -6.65
C TYR A 167 -13.48 -23.05 -5.54
N TYR A 168 -14.06 -23.09 -4.34
CA TYR A 168 -13.51 -23.76 -3.14
C TYR A 168 -12.94 -25.19 -3.39
N GLU A 169 -13.62 -26.00 -4.21
CA GLU A 169 -13.22 -27.38 -4.54
C GLU A 169 -12.21 -27.48 -5.70
N HIS A 170 -12.00 -26.40 -6.44
CA HIS A 170 -11.22 -26.33 -7.68
C HIS A 170 -10.20 -25.17 -7.66
N LEU A 171 -9.76 -24.75 -6.47
CA LEU A 171 -8.78 -23.67 -6.31
C LEU A 171 -7.46 -24.04 -7.03
N PRO A 172 -6.73 -23.08 -7.60
CA PRO A 172 -5.35 -23.26 -8.06
C PRO A 172 -4.41 -23.46 -6.85
N ASP A 173 -3.15 -23.84 -7.07
CA ASP A 173 -2.20 -24.03 -5.97
C ASP A 173 -2.02 -22.74 -5.16
N VAL A 174 -2.02 -21.59 -5.83
CA VAL A 174 -1.97 -20.26 -5.23
C VAL A 174 -3.05 -19.35 -5.80
N SER A 175 -3.87 -18.76 -4.94
CA SER A 175 -4.83 -17.70 -5.30
C SER A 175 -4.25 -16.33 -4.93
N ILE A 176 -4.24 -15.40 -5.87
CA ILE A 176 -3.70 -14.04 -5.75
C ILE A 176 -4.86 -13.07 -5.81
N PHE A 177 -5.08 -12.32 -4.74
CA PHE A 177 -6.12 -11.31 -4.60
C PHE A 177 -5.47 -9.94 -4.68
N MET A 178 -5.87 -9.12 -5.65
CA MET A 178 -5.20 -7.84 -5.93
C MET A 178 -6.17 -6.83 -6.54
N HIS A 179 -5.87 -5.54 -6.41
CA HIS A 179 -6.63 -4.50 -7.07
C HIS A 179 -6.38 -4.48 -8.60
N ALA A 180 -7.32 -3.91 -9.36
CA ALA A 180 -7.31 -3.93 -10.82
C ALA A 180 -6.18 -3.11 -11.48
N HIS A 181 -5.65 -2.08 -10.79
CA HIS A 181 -4.70 -1.14 -11.38
C HIS A 181 -3.31 -1.76 -11.54
N ARG A 182 -2.71 -1.66 -12.74
CA ARG A 182 -1.33 -2.11 -12.98
C ARG A 182 -0.31 -1.34 -12.15
N TYR A 183 -0.37 -0.01 -12.19
CA TYR A 183 0.53 0.86 -11.45
C TYR A 183 -0.20 1.54 -10.31
N ALA A 184 0.27 1.34 -9.08
CA ALA A 184 -0.35 1.92 -7.89
C ALA A 184 0.66 2.14 -6.76
N TRP A 185 0.42 3.16 -5.94
CA TRP A 185 1.28 3.48 -4.77
C TRP A 185 1.36 2.32 -3.76
N HIS A 186 0.31 1.48 -3.69
CA HIS A 186 0.26 0.36 -2.78
C HIS A 186 1.04 -0.87 -3.29
N ASN A 187 1.49 -0.87 -4.55
CA ASN A 187 2.33 -1.92 -5.13
C ASN A 187 3.80 -1.77 -4.71
N ASN A 188 4.56 -2.85 -4.86
CA ASN A 188 5.93 -2.92 -4.38
C ASN A 188 6.91 -2.05 -5.19
N GLU A 189 7.72 -1.25 -4.49
CA GLU A 189 8.59 -0.24 -5.10
C GLU A 189 9.81 -0.85 -5.77
N LEU A 190 10.37 -1.91 -5.19
CA LEU A 190 11.46 -2.67 -5.83
C LEU A 190 10.99 -3.46 -7.06
N LEU A 191 9.68 -3.47 -7.34
CA LEU A 191 9.07 -3.97 -8.57
C LEU A 191 8.44 -2.83 -9.39
N ASN A 192 8.95 -1.61 -9.22
CA ASN A 192 8.54 -0.40 -9.93
C ASN A 192 7.03 -0.13 -9.84
N THR A 193 6.39 -0.51 -8.73
CA THR A 193 4.94 -0.38 -8.49
C THR A 193 4.06 -1.10 -9.52
N ASP A 194 4.63 -2.06 -10.27
CA ASP A 194 3.94 -2.80 -11.34
C ASP A 194 3.34 -4.11 -10.83
N ALA A 195 2.01 -4.23 -10.92
CA ALA A 195 1.25 -5.42 -10.54
C ALA A 195 1.63 -6.66 -11.37
N ALA A 196 1.93 -6.49 -12.66
CA ALA A 196 2.35 -7.60 -13.52
C ALA A 196 3.70 -8.16 -13.06
N ALA A 197 4.64 -7.27 -12.70
CA ALA A 197 5.93 -7.67 -12.14
C ALA A 197 5.76 -8.39 -10.80
N MET A 198 4.83 -7.94 -9.94
CA MET A 198 4.48 -8.63 -8.69
C MET A 198 3.95 -10.03 -8.93
N VAL A 199 3.00 -10.24 -9.85
CA VAL A 199 2.44 -11.57 -10.14
C VAL A 199 3.50 -12.54 -10.68
N ARG A 200 4.39 -12.03 -11.55
CA ARG A 200 5.50 -12.81 -12.12
C ARG A 200 6.52 -13.21 -11.07
N ALA A 201 6.94 -12.26 -10.24
CA ALA A 201 8.00 -12.46 -9.26
C ALA A 201 7.55 -13.23 -8.00
N LEU A 202 6.24 -13.23 -7.70
CA LEU A 202 5.68 -13.90 -6.52
C LEU A 202 6.07 -15.38 -6.47
N SER A 203 6.80 -15.77 -5.42
CA SER A 203 7.20 -17.15 -5.13
C SER A 203 5.98 -17.94 -4.67
N PRO A 204 5.50 -18.92 -5.46
CA PRO A 204 4.45 -19.81 -5.02
C PRO A 204 4.90 -20.70 -3.87
N GLU A 205 6.20 -21.00 -3.74
CA GLU A 205 6.77 -21.80 -2.66
C GLU A 205 6.60 -21.11 -1.31
N ARG A 206 6.94 -19.80 -1.21
CA ARG A 206 6.69 -19.03 0.00
C ARG A 206 5.21 -19.01 0.37
N VAL A 207 4.34 -18.69 -0.59
CA VAL A 207 2.88 -18.66 -0.34
C VAL A 207 2.38 -20.03 0.11
N THR A 208 2.87 -21.10 -0.50
CA THR A 208 2.49 -22.47 -0.13
C THR A 208 2.94 -22.81 1.27
N ARG A 209 4.21 -22.53 1.60
CA ARG A 209 4.81 -22.85 2.89
C ARG A 209 4.14 -22.10 4.05
N GLU A 210 4.04 -20.77 3.94
CA GLU A 210 3.43 -19.94 4.99
C GLU A 210 1.90 -20.03 4.99
N GLY A 211 1.31 -20.42 3.86
CA GLY A 211 -0.13 -20.49 3.61
C GLY A 211 -0.77 -19.14 3.26
N TYR A 212 -0.20 -18.04 3.75
CA TYR A 212 -0.64 -16.67 3.52
C TYR A 212 0.56 -15.75 3.30
N MET A 213 0.44 -14.82 2.37
CA MET A 213 1.42 -13.75 2.17
C MET A 213 0.72 -12.47 1.76
N ASN A 214 0.94 -11.38 2.48
CA ASN A 214 0.57 -10.05 2.01
C ASN A 214 1.46 -9.67 0.79
N LEU A 215 0.85 -9.16 -0.28
CA LEU A 215 1.60 -8.78 -1.49
C LEU A 215 2.38 -7.48 -1.29
N ARG A 216 1.98 -6.63 -0.34
CA ARG A 216 2.72 -5.43 0.02
C ARG A 216 3.80 -5.77 1.05
N CYS A 217 5.06 -5.49 0.71
CA CYS A 217 6.16 -5.67 1.64
C CYS A 217 6.42 -4.45 2.53
N HIS A 218 5.95 -3.25 2.16
CA HIS A 218 6.15 -2.05 2.99
C HIS A 218 5.18 -2.04 4.16
N TRP A 219 5.70 -1.83 5.37
CA TRP A 219 4.93 -1.81 6.60
C TRP A 219 3.98 -0.62 6.72
N ASP A 220 4.35 0.54 6.17
CA ASP A 220 3.47 1.71 6.19
C ASP A 220 2.52 1.72 4.99
N PRO A 221 1.21 1.98 5.19
CA PRO A 221 0.51 1.90 6.48
C PRO A 221 0.23 0.45 6.88
N GLY A 222 0.06 0.19 8.18
CA GLY A 222 -0.46 -1.10 8.68
C GLY A 222 0.38 -1.86 9.70
N CYS A 223 1.69 -1.61 9.77
CA CYS A 223 2.60 -2.23 10.72
C CYS A 223 3.47 -1.19 11.47
N PRO A 224 3.93 -1.50 12.71
CA PRO A 224 3.74 -2.76 13.44
C PRO A 224 2.45 -2.82 14.28
N ALA A 225 1.80 -1.69 14.55
CA ALA A 225 0.62 -1.61 15.42
C ALA A 225 -0.40 -0.62 14.83
N TRP A 226 -1.16 -1.05 13.81
CA TRP A 226 -2.06 -0.16 13.09
C TRP A 226 -3.39 0.06 13.78
N LEU A 227 -4.15 -1.00 14.11
CA LEU A 227 -5.49 -0.86 14.68
C LEU A 227 -5.58 -1.38 16.09
N HIS A 228 -6.34 -0.66 16.91
CA HIS A 228 -6.64 -1.00 18.28
C HIS A 228 -8.15 -1.22 18.42
N PRO A 229 -8.67 -2.45 18.25
CA PRO A 229 -10.11 -2.72 18.27
C PRO A 229 -10.84 -2.26 19.54
N GLY A 230 -10.12 -2.09 20.66
CA GLY A 230 -10.67 -1.54 21.91
C GLY A 230 -10.76 -0.01 21.97
N SER A 231 -10.24 0.70 20.97
CA SER A 231 -10.30 2.16 20.89
C SER A 231 -11.75 2.63 20.72
N THR A 232 -12.10 3.68 21.45
CA THR A 232 -13.41 4.35 21.36
C THR A 232 -13.28 5.76 20.76
N MET A 233 -12.06 6.19 20.46
CA MET A 233 -11.77 7.51 19.93
C MET A 233 -11.78 7.44 18.41
N GLU A 234 -12.61 8.27 17.78
CA GLU A 234 -12.64 8.36 16.32
C GLU A 234 -11.34 8.96 15.80
N ASN A 235 -10.65 8.18 14.96
CA ASN A 235 -9.52 8.66 14.19
C ASN A 235 -9.93 8.78 12.71
N ARG A 236 -9.69 9.95 12.10
CA ARG A 236 -10.02 10.21 10.69
C ARG A 236 -9.28 9.29 9.72
N ASP A 237 -8.14 8.76 10.13
CA ASP A 237 -7.30 7.86 9.35
C ASP A 237 -7.66 6.39 9.49
N LYS A 238 -8.31 6.06 10.60
CA LYS A 238 -8.64 4.69 11.01
C LYS A 238 -10.11 4.64 11.39
N GLN A 239 -10.97 5.04 10.45
CA GLN A 239 -12.40 5.16 10.71
C GLN A 239 -13.03 3.82 11.12
N GLU A 240 -12.45 2.71 10.68
CA GLU A 240 -12.84 1.36 11.06
C GLU A 240 -12.49 0.99 12.51
N GLU A 241 -11.57 1.68 13.18
CA GLU A 241 -11.00 1.23 14.45
C GLU A 241 -12.06 1.06 15.55
N VAL A 242 -12.95 2.05 15.68
CA VAL A 242 -14.01 2.06 16.70
C VAL A 242 -15.12 1.02 16.46
N ILE A 243 -15.22 0.47 15.25
CA ILE A 243 -16.23 -0.56 14.91
C ILE A 243 -15.64 -1.98 14.84
N LEU A 244 -14.31 -2.12 14.97
CA LEU A 244 -13.65 -3.41 14.83
C LEU A 244 -14.03 -4.38 15.95
N ALA A 245 -14.15 -3.95 17.21
CA ALA A 245 -14.54 -4.85 18.30
C ALA A 245 -15.93 -5.48 18.08
N ASP A 246 -16.93 -4.67 17.69
CA ASP A 246 -18.27 -5.17 17.40
C ASP A 246 -18.25 -6.11 16.18
N SER A 247 -17.62 -5.66 15.08
CA SER A 247 -17.48 -6.47 13.87
C SER A 247 -16.74 -7.78 14.13
N TRP A 248 -15.71 -7.77 14.97
CA TRP A 248 -14.95 -8.94 15.38
C TRP A 248 -15.80 -9.91 16.19
N SER A 249 -16.61 -9.43 17.14
CA SER A 249 -17.47 -10.30 17.94
C SER A 249 -18.52 -11.04 17.10
N GLN A 250 -18.97 -10.41 16.02
CA GLN A 250 -19.91 -11.02 15.07
C GLN A 250 -19.17 -11.98 14.13
N LEU A 251 -18.05 -11.52 13.55
CA LEU A 251 -17.28 -12.31 12.63
C LEU A 251 -16.69 -13.50 13.36
N PHE A 252 -15.88 -13.33 14.40
CA PHE A 252 -15.12 -14.34 15.13
C PHE A 252 -15.61 -14.53 16.59
N PRO A 253 -16.84 -15.03 16.82
CA PRO A 253 -17.44 -15.06 18.16
C PRO A 253 -16.73 -15.96 19.18
N LEU A 254 -15.82 -16.83 18.72
CA LEU A 254 -15.07 -17.76 19.56
C LEU A 254 -13.60 -17.36 19.74
N ASP A 255 -13.14 -16.32 19.04
CA ASP A 255 -11.77 -15.82 19.14
C ASP A 255 -11.77 -14.53 19.99
N PRO A 256 -10.79 -14.33 20.88
CA PRO A 256 -10.70 -13.10 21.66
C PRO A 256 -10.51 -11.89 20.74
N ILE A 257 -11.06 -10.75 21.12
CA ILE A 257 -10.80 -9.48 20.43
C ILE A 257 -9.33 -9.11 20.68
N PRO A 258 -8.50 -8.93 19.65
CA PRO A 258 -7.10 -8.59 19.83
C PRO A 258 -6.95 -7.15 20.31
N THR A 259 -5.90 -6.88 21.08
CA THR A 259 -5.54 -5.51 21.50
C THR A 259 -4.95 -4.71 20.34
N VAL A 260 -4.23 -5.39 19.45
CA VAL A 260 -3.61 -4.82 18.25
C VAL A 260 -3.91 -5.73 17.06
N LEU A 261 -4.27 -5.11 15.95
CA LEU A 261 -4.47 -5.76 14.66
C LEU A 261 -3.60 -5.02 13.64
N ALA A 262 -2.65 -5.75 13.04
CA ALA A 262 -1.63 -5.15 12.19
C ALA A 262 -1.22 -6.08 11.06
N GLN A 263 -1.05 -5.50 9.89
CA GLN A 263 -0.42 -6.07 8.71
C GLN A 263 -0.22 -4.95 7.68
N PRO A 264 0.68 -5.07 6.69
CA PRO A 264 0.72 -4.14 5.57
C PRO A 264 -0.68 -3.97 4.95
N CYS A 265 -1.04 -2.72 4.60
CA CYS A 265 -2.40 -2.37 4.18
C CYS A 265 -2.89 -3.07 2.91
N CYS A 266 -4.12 -2.69 2.55
CA CYS A 266 -4.61 -2.60 1.18
C CYS A 266 -5.14 -3.91 0.59
N ALA A 267 -5.45 -4.91 1.40
CA ALA A 267 -6.20 -6.11 0.99
C ALA A 267 -5.65 -6.80 -0.29
N GLN A 268 -4.33 -6.73 -0.52
CA GLN A 268 -3.67 -7.46 -1.60
C GLN A 268 -2.83 -8.59 -1.00
N PHE A 269 -3.19 -9.84 -1.29
CA PHE A 269 -2.56 -10.99 -0.65
C PHE A 269 -2.62 -12.23 -1.55
N ALA A 270 -1.76 -13.20 -1.27
CA ALA A 270 -1.79 -14.52 -1.89
C ALA A 270 -1.98 -15.59 -0.82
N VAL A 271 -2.74 -16.63 -1.16
CA VAL A 271 -3.09 -17.73 -0.25
C VAL A 271 -2.94 -19.05 -0.99
N SER A 272 -2.41 -20.07 -0.32
CA SER A 272 -2.36 -21.42 -0.87
C SER A 272 -3.74 -22.07 -0.87
N ARG A 273 -3.96 -23.03 -1.79
CA ARG A 273 -5.17 -23.86 -1.81
C ARG A 273 -5.45 -24.45 -0.43
N GLU A 274 -4.43 -25.11 0.13
CA GLU A 274 -4.53 -25.83 1.39
C GLU A 274 -4.92 -24.87 2.51
N ARG A 275 -4.34 -23.66 2.56
CA ARG A 275 -4.67 -22.69 3.59
C ARG A 275 -6.09 -22.14 3.48
N ILE A 276 -6.60 -21.92 2.25
CA ILE A 276 -8.02 -21.57 2.07
C ILE A 276 -8.91 -22.70 2.62
N GLN A 277 -8.53 -23.95 2.38
CA GLN A 277 -9.30 -25.15 2.74
C GLN A 277 -9.22 -25.54 4.23
N GLU A 278 -8.26 -25.01 4.99
CA GLU A 278 -8.24 -25.12 6.47
C GLU A 278 -9.50 -24.51 7.12
N THR A 279 -10.12 -23.55 6.43
CA THR A 279 -11.38 -22.95 6.87
C THR A 279 -12.53 -23.51 6.05
N ASN A 280 -13.51 -24.15 6.70
CA ASN A 280 -14.67 -24.73 6.02
C ASN A 280 -15.40 -23.71 5.12
N LYS A 281 -15.80 -24.12 3.91
CA LYS A 281 -16.56 -23.30 2.95
C LYS A 281 -17.72 -22.50 3.56
N MET A 282 -18.48 -23.09 4.49
CA MET A 282 -19.60 -22.43 5.18
C MET A 282 -19.19 -21.18 5.95
N ARG A 283 -17.93 -21.12 6.40
CA ARG A 283 -17.40 -19.97 7.10
C ARG A 283 -17.20 -18.77 6.17
N TYR A 284 -16.73 -18.99 4.94
CA TYR A 284 -16.67 -17.95 3.91
C TYR A 284 -18.06 -17.47 3.50
N ILE A 285 -19.03 -18.38 3.41
CA ILE A 285 -20.43 -18.01 3.17
C ILE A 285 -20.96 -17.12 4.31
N TYR A 286 -20.70 -17.47 5.56
CA TYR A 286 -21.06 -16.65 6.71
C TYR A 286 -20.44 -15.24 6.65
N MET A 287 -19.15 -15.15 6.35
CA MET A 287 -18.45 -13.87 6.20
C MET A 287 -19.05 -13.02 5.07
N ARG A 288 -19.40 -13.63 3.93
CA ARG A 288 -20.05 -12.93 2.83
C ARG A 288 -21.44 -12.45 3.22
N ASP A 289 -22.21 -13.29 3.91
CA ASP A 289 -23.54 -12.95 4.41
C ASP A 289 -23.47 -11.79 5.42
N TRP A 290 -22.45 -11.74 6.27
CA TRP A 290 -22.21 -10.60 7.16
C TRP A 290 -22.02 -9.30 6.37
N VAL A 291 -21.15 -9.31 5.35
CA VAL A 291 -20.94 -8.14 4.47
C VAL A 291 -22.25 -7.71 3.83
N MET A 292 -23.08 -8.66 3.36
CA MET A 292 -24.36 -8.33 2.72
C MET A 292 -25.38 -7.73 3.68
N ARG A 293 -25.42 -8.19 4.93
CA ARG A 293 -26.49 -7.88 5.89
C ARG A 293 -26.17 -6.78 6.90
N THR A 294 -24.90 -6.49 7.15
CA THR A 294 -24.49 -5.43 8.10
C THR A 294 -25.08 -4.06 7.70
N ASP A 295 -25.39 -3.21 8.68
CA ASP A 295 -25.83 -1.83 8.43
C ASP A 295 -24.65 -0.89 8.10
N LEU A 296 -23.41 -1.38 8.23
CA LEU A 296 -22.22 -0.65 7.80
C LEU A 296 -22.30 -0.32 6.30
N ASN A 297 -21.84 0.89 5.97
CA ASN A 297 -21.72 1.30 4.58
C ASN A 297 -20.62 0.48 3.86
N ASP A 298 -20.58 0.64 2.53
CA ASP A 298 -19.65 -0.08 1.65
C ASP A 298 -18.19 0.09 2.08
N TYR A 299 -17.79 1.33 2.34
CA TYR A 299 -16.44 1.71 2.76
C TYR A 299 -16.03 1.04 4.07
N LEU A 300 -16.81 1.18 5.15
CA LEU A 300 -16.47 0.65 6.48
C LEU A 300 -16.49 -0.89 6.50
N SER A 301 -17.47 -1.51 5.84
CA SER A 301 -17.52 -2.98 5.75
C SER A 301 -16.35 -3.55 4.95
N GLY A 302 -15.86 -2.83 3.93
CA GLY A 302 -14.61 -3.14 3.23
C GLY A 302 -13.39 -3.00 4.14
N ARG A 303 -13.26 -1.86 4.84
CA ARG A 303 -12.12 -1.56 5.72
C ARG A 303 -11.98 -2.54 6.89
N VAL A 304 -13.09 -3.07 7.43
CA VAL A 304 -13.03 -4.16 8.42
C VAL A 304 -12.29 -5.37 7.84
N PHE A 305 -12.59 -5.76 6.60
CA PHE A 305 -11.97 -6.91 5.96
C PHE A 305 -10.51 -6.68 5.59
N GLU A 306 -10.14 -5.45 5.18
CA GLU A 306 -8.76 -5.07 4.85
C GLU A 306 -7.76 -5.51 5.92
N TYR A 307 -8.14 -5.45 7.20
CA TYR A 307 -7.28 -5.78 8.32
C TYR A 307 -7.60 -7.08 9.06
N ILE A 308 -8.48 -7.94 8.54
CA ILE A 308 -8.71 -9.29 9.09
C ILE A 308 -8.34 -10.42 8.13
N TRP A 309 -7.95 -10.13 6.88
CA TRP A 309 -7.52 -11.16 5.93
C TRP A 309 -6.37 -12.00 6.47
N GLN A 310 -5.36 -11.37 7.07
CA GLN A 310 -4.30 -12.09 7.76
C GLN A 310 -4.86 -12.97 8.87
N PHE A 311 -5.81 -12.49 9.68
CA PHE A 311 -6.37 -13.33 10.75
C PHE A 311 -7.16 -14.52 10.20
N ILE A 312 -7.90 -14.35 9.11
CA ILE A 312 -8.62 -15.43 8.42
C ILE A 312 -7.65 -16.53 7.96
N PHE A 313 -6.49 -16.16 7.42
CA PHE A 313 -5.58 -17.11 6.79
C PHE A 313 -4.32 -17.45 7.59
N SER A 314 -4.03 -16.80 8.71
CA SER A 314 -2.88 -17.07 9.57
C SER A 314 -3.25 -17.23 11.04
N LYS A 315 -4.49 -16.91 11.43
CA LYS A 315 -4.94 -16.88 12.83
C LYS A 315 -4.04 -16.05 13.75
N THR A 316 -3.34 -15.08 13.16
CA THR A 316 -2.44 -14.16 13.86
C THR A 316 -2.98 -12.74 13.72
N ALA A 317 -3.04 -12.00 14.83
CA ALA A 317 -3.55 -10.62 14.82
C ALA A 317 -2.52 -9.61 14.27
N ILE A 318 -1.23 -9.88 14.48
CA ILE A 318 -0.11 -9.08 13.99
C ILE A 318 0.64 -9.92 12.95
N HIS A 319 0.59 -9.52 11.69
CA HIS A 319 1.32 -10.14 10.58
C HIS A 319 2.17 -9.08 9.88
N CYS A 320 3.36 -8.84 10.43
CA CYS A 320 4.30 -7.81 10.02
C CYS A 320 5.66 -8.43 9.74
N PRO A 321 5.78 -9.25 8.67
CA PRO A 321 7.05 -9.88 8.34
C PRO A 321 8.08 -8.82 7.98
N SER A 322 9.36 -9.12 8.22
CA SER A 322 10.49 -8.32 7.74
C SER A 322 10.29 -7.88 6.28
N MET A 323 10.45 -6.59 6.00
CA MET A 323 10.32 -6.06 4.64
C MET A 323 11.38 -6.69 3.74
N SER A 324 12.62 -6.80 4.24
CA SER A 324 13.72 -7.42 3.52
C SER A 324 13.46 -8.90 3.23
N ALA A 325 12.93 -9.66 4.20
CA ALA A 325 12.56 -11.06 4.00
C ALA A 325 11.38 -11.19 3.04
N CYS A 326 10.38 -10.31 3.12
CA CYS A 326 9.22 -10.27 2.21
C CYS A 326 9.67 -10.12 0.75
N TYR A 327 10.55 -9.16 0.47
CA TYR A 327 11.11 -8.98 -0.85
C TYR A 327 12.01 -10.14 -1.29
N CYS A 328 12.87 -10.64 -0.41
CA CYS A 328 13.84 -11.66 -0.75
C CYS A 328 13.18 -12.99 -1.08
N ASP A 329 12.40 -13.55 -0.17
CA ASP A 329 11.82 -14.88 -0.34
C ASP A 329 10.47 -14.85 -1.06
N GLY A 330 9.72 -13.75 -0.94
CA GLY A 330 8.45 -13.58 -1.64
C GLY A 330 8.58 -13.16 -3.09
N TYR A 331 9.58 -12.36 -3.44
CA TYR A 331 9.73 -11.80 -4.79
C TYR A 331 11.12 -12.04 -5.42
N GLY A 332 12.05 -12.68 -4.72
CA GLY A 332 13.38 -12.93 -5.24
C GLY A 332 14.28 -11.70 -5.31
N ILE A 333 14.04 -10.69 -4.47
CA ILE A 333 14.87 -9.47 -4.41
C ILE A 333 15.65 -9.49 -3.10
N CYS A 334 16.82 -10.12 -3.12
CA CYS A 334 17.62 -10.40 -1.92
C CYS A 334 18.84 -9.48 -1.81
N PHE A 335 18.77 -8.51 -0.91
CA PHE A 335 19.94 -7.71 -0.51
C PHE A 335 20.92 -8.54 0.33
N GLU A 336 22.16 -8.07 0.46
CA GLU A 336 23.22 -8.77 1.22
C GLU A 336 22.82 -8.99 2.68
N SER A 337 22.10 -8.01 3.23
CA SER A 337 21.66 -7.93 4.60
C SER A 337 20.54 -6.88 4.73
N PRO A 338 19.79 -6.85 5.84
CA PRO A 338 18.80 -5.81 6.12
C PRO A 338 19.38 -4.39 6.02
N GLU A 339 20.63 -4.18 6.44
CA GLU A 339 21.28 -2.87 6.34
C GLU A 339 21.46 -2.42 4.88
N LYS A 340 21.78 -3.34 3.97
CA LYS A 340 21.90 -3.03 2.54
C LYS A 340 20.56 -2.79 1.87
N PHE A 341 19.51 -3.41 2.38
CA PHE A 341 18.13 -3.10 2.00
C PHE A 341 17.77 -1.67 2.42
N ASP A 342 18.03 -1.29 3.68
CA ASP A 342 17.78 0.07 4.20
C ASP A 342 18.57 1.15 3.45
N GLU A 343 19.84 0.88 3.14
CA GLU A 343 20.66 1.79 2.33
C GLU A 343 20.02 2.09 0.97
N TRP A 344 19.27 1.16 0.38
CA TRP A 344 18.55 1.41 -0.87
C TRP A 344 17.42 2.44 -0.67
N PHE A 345 16.65 2.32 0.41
CA PHE A 345 15.60 3.29 0.76
C PHE A 345 16.17 4.65 1.16
N LYS A 346 17.36 4.67 1.78
CA LYS A 346 18.11 5.91 2.00
C LYS A 346 18.44 6.62 0.69
N LEU A 347 18.96 5.91 -0.31
CA LEU A 347 19.22 6.50 -1.63
C LEU A 347 17.95 7.04 -2.28
N LYS A 348 16.83 6.32 -2.13
CA LYS A 348 15.52 6.80 -2.60
C LYS A 348 15.11 8.10 -1.91
N TYR A 349 15.25 8.17 -0.59
CA TYR A 349 14.95 9.37 0.16
C TYR A 349 15.81 10.55 -0.30
N GLU A 350 17.13 10.36 -0.41
CA GLU A 350 18.05 11.37 -0.93
C GLU A 350 17.63 11.83 -2.32
N LYS A 351 17.25 10.90 -3.21
CA LYS A 351 16.74 11.24 -4.55
C LYS A 351 15.50 12.11 -4.48
N ASN A 352 14.55 11.78 -3.61
CA ASN A 352 13.31 12.55 -3.44
C ASN A 352 13.60 13.97 -2.92
N GLN A 353 14.58 14.13 -2.04
CA GLN A 353 15.02 15.46 -1.57
C GLN A 353 15.59 16.29 -2.72
N VAL A 354 16.48 15.71 -3.54
CA VAL A 354 17.05 16.41 -4.71
C VAL A 354 15.97 16.74 -5.75
N ASN A 355 15.00 15.85 -5.97
CA ASN A 355 13.86 16.11 -6.85
C ASN A 355 12.99 17.26 -6.34
N GLU A 356 12.77 17.36 -5.03
CA GLU A 356 12.03 18.47 -4.42
C GLU A 356 12.79 19.79 -4.55
N GLU A 357 14.12 19.78 -4.34
CA GLU A 357 14.98 20.94 -4.60
C GLU A 357 14.90 21.39 -6.07
N LEU A 358 14.95 20.44 -7.02
CA LEU A 358 14.82 20.71 -8.46
C LEU A 358 13.43 21.27 -8.79
N ARG A 359 12.37 20.73 -8.19
CA ARG A 359 11.00 21.24 -8.34
C ARG A 359 10.91 22.70 -7.86
N MET A 360 11.46 22.99 -6.68
CA MET A 360 11.47 24.34 -6.12
C MET A 360 12.30 25.31 -6.95
N TRP A 361 13.45 24.87 -7.47
CA TRP A 361 14.25 25.66 -8.42
C TRP A 361 13.43 26.03 -9.66
N ARG A 362 12.75 25.06 -10.27
CA ARG A 362 11.92 25.27 -11.48
C ARG A 362 10.75 26.23 -11.21
N VAL A 363 10.12 26.13 -10.04
CA VAL A 363 9.05 27.06 -9.62
C VAL A 363 9.58 28.49 -9.52
N LYS A 364 10.76 28.69 -8.91
CA LYS A 364 11.38 30.02 -8.81
C LYS A 364 11.76 30.58 -10.18
N ALA A 365 12.35 29.76 -11.06
CA ALA A 365 12.71 30.15 -12.42
C ALA A 365 11.48 30.57 -13.24
N ASN A 366 10.42 29.75 -13.26
CA ASN A 366 9.17 30.05 -13.98
C ASN A 366 8.49 31.33 -13.48
N LYS A 367 8.59 31.63 -12.17
CA LYS A 367 8.06 32.87 -11.60
C LYS A 367 8.77 34.10 -12.16
N ILE A 368 10.09 34.03 -12.34
CA ILE A 368 10.88 35.12 -12.95
C ILE A 368 10.50 35.29 -14.43
N GLU A 369 10.42 34.19 -15.18
CA GLU A 369 10.02 34.23 -16.59
C GLU A 369 8.62 34.80 -16.78
N THR A 370 7.66 34.41 -15.94
CA THR A 370 6.29 34.92 -15.99
C THR A 370 6.24 36.43 -15.69
N LEU A 371 7.05 36.90 -14.74
CA LEU A 371 7.13 38.34 -14.43
C LEU A 371 7.80 39.13 -15.54
N HIS A 372 8.82 38.57 -16.20
CA HIS A 372 9.41 39.16 -17.40
C HIS A 372 8.41 39.24 -18.55
N GLY A 373 7.62 38.18 -18.78
CA GLY A 373 6.64 38.11 -19.86
C GLY A 373 5.43 39.04 -19.69
N ASN A 374 5.07 39.37 -18.45
CA ASN A 374 3.93 40.27 -18.14
C ASN A 374 4.33 41.74 -17.97
N ALA A 375 5.62 42.08 -18.03
CA ALA A 375 6.10 43.45 -17.95
C ALA A 375 6.03 44.12 -19.34
N GLU A 376 5.26 45.21 -19.47
CA GLU A 376 5.09 45.96 -20.75
C GLU A 376 6.42 46.51 -21.31
N ASP A 377 7.47 46.62 -20.49
CA ASP A 377 8.83 47.05 -20.86
C ASP A 377 9.92 46.01 -20.54
N GLY A 378 9.54 44.79 -20.15
CA GLY A 378 10.45 43.73 -19.70
C GLY A 378 11.13 43.98 -18.34
N ARG A 379 10.77 45.04 -17.61
CA ARG A 379 11.31 45.35 -16.28
C ARG A 379 10.36 44.90 -15.19
N ILE A 380 10.84 44.03 -14.30
CA ILE A 380 10.10 43.66 -13.10
C ILE A 380 10.06 44.86 -12.14
N LYS A 381 8.89 45.16 -11.58
CA LYS A 381 8.76 46.17 -10.50
C LYS A 381 9.65 45.79 -9.31
N GLU A 382 10.47 46.74 -8.86
CA GLU A 382 11.48 46.61 -7.79
C GLU A 382 10.90 46.15 -6.43
N GLU A 383 9.58 46.25 -6.26
CA GLU A 383 8.82 45.85 -5.06
C GLU A 383 8.67 44.32 -4.91
N ALA A 384 8.92 43.55 -5.97
CA ALA A 384 8.87 42.09 -5.90
C ALA A 384 10.19 41.55 -5.33
N LYS A 385 10.24 41.24 -4.03
CA LYS A 385 11.33 40.44 -3.44
C LYS A 385 11.37 39.06 -4.11
N LEU A 386 12.17 38.92 -5.16
CA LEU A 386 12.34 37.69 -5.92
C LEU A 386 13.62 37.01 -5.48
N GLU A 387 13.48 35.80 -4.96
CA GLU A 387 14.61 34.89 -4.80
C GLU A 387 15.00 34.36 -6.18
N VAL A 388 16.13 34.84 -6.69
CA VAL A 388 16.68 34.37 -7.96
C VAL A 388 17.40 33.05 -7.72
N PRO A 389 16.97 31.95 -8.36
CA PRO A 389 17.66 30.68 -8.23
C PRO A 389 19.03 30.73 -8.94
N GLU A 390 20.01 29.98 -8.45
CA GLU A 390 21.35 29.94 -9.03
C GLU A 390 21.32 29.33 -10.45
N VAL A 391 21.94 30.01 -11.41
CA VAL A 391 21.95 29.62 -12.82
C VAL A 391 22.82 28.37 -13.01
N GLY A 392 22.27 27.33 -13.65
CA GLY A 392 22.97 26.06 -13.90
C GLY A 392 22.79 25.00 -12.81
N MET A 393 22.21 25.38 -11.66
CA MET A 393 21.90 24.45 -10.56
C MET A 393 20.85 23.39 -10.95
N ASP A 394 19.97 23.70 -11.91
CA ASP A 394 19.03 22.73 -12.51
C ASP A 394 19.76 21.52 -13.09
N ARG A 395 20.81 21.76 -13.89
CA ARG A 395 21.63 20.70 -14.51
C ARG A 395 22.40 19.90 -13.47
N GLU A 396 22.89 20.56 -12.41
CA GLU A 396 23.55 19.86 -11.32
C GLU A 396 22.57 18.93 -10.60
N LEU A 397 21.41 19.44 -10.18
CA LEU A 397 20.37 18.65 -9.52
C LEU A 397 19.90 17.48 -10.40
N GLU A 398 19.69 17.69 -11.70
CA GLU A 398 19.34 16.63 -12.65
C GLU A 398 20.43 15.54 -12.74
N ASN A 399 21.71 15.93 -12.80
CA ASN A 399 22.82 14.98 -12.79
C ASN A 399 22.90 14.18 -11.48
N TRP A 400 22.60 14.81 -10.35
CA TRP A 400 22.55 14.15 -9.05
C TRP A 400 21.40 13.14 -8.96
N VAL A 401 20.21 13.51 -9.45
CA VAL A 401 19.06 12.58 -9.55
C VAL A 401 19.46 11.36 -10.39
N ALA A 402 20.00 11.58 -11.60
CA ALA A 402 20.41 10.49 -12.48
C ALA A 402 21.48 9.58 -11.84
N LYS A 403 22.43 10.16 -11.09
CA LYS A 403 23.44 9.38 -10.37
C LYS A 403 22.83 8.49 -9.29
N LEU A 404 21.89 9.01 -8.50
CA LEU A 404 21.17 8.26 -7.47
C LEU A 404 20.32 7.14 -8.08
N GLU A 405 19.60 7.43 -9.16
CA GLU A 405 18.79 6.43 -9.88
C GLU A 405 19.63 5.27 -10.42
N ASN A 406 20.78 5.58 -11.04
CA ASN A 406 21.68 4.56 -11.54
C ASN A 406 22.24 3.65 -10.44
N GLU A 407 22.60 4.21 -9.28
CA GLU A 407 23.09 3.42 -8.15
C GLU A 407 21.96 2.58 -7.52
N MET A 408 20.75 3.13 -7.39
CA MET A 408 19.57 2.38 -6.94
C MET A 408 19.25 1.21 -7.87
N GLU A 409 19.26 1.42 -9.19
CA GLU A 409 19.00 0.37 -10.19
C GLU A 409 20.06 -0.73 -10.09
N LYS A 410 21.33 -0.35 -10.04
CA LYS A 410 22.45 -1.28 -9.92
C LYS A 410 22.34 -2.16 -8.67
N ARG A 411 21.93 -1.59 -7.53
CA ARG A 411 21.70 -2.35 -6.29
C ARG A 411 20.50 -3.29 -6.43
N ARG A 412 19.40 -2.81 -7.01
CA ARG A 412 18.20 -3.63 -7.26
C ARG A 412 18.51 -4.83 -8.16
N GLN A 413 19.26 -4.65 -9.24
CA GLN A 413 19.64 -5.73 -10.15
C GLN A 413 20.54 -6.78 -9.49
N LYS A 414 21.49 -6.34 -8.66
CA LYS A 414 22.29 -7.28 -7.85
C LYS A 414 21.44 -8.08 -6.87
N ALA A 415 20.43 -7.45 -6.26
CA ALA A 415 19.52 -8.12 -5.35
C ALA A 415 18.63 -9.15 -6.06
N ILE A 416 18.15 -8.83 -7.27
CA ILE A 416 17.41 -9.76 -8.14
C ILE A 416 18.29 -10.96 -8.51
N GLU A 417 19.53 -10.74 -8.93
CA GLU A 417 20.44 -11.82 -9.30
C GLU A 417 20.74 -12.72 -8.09
N ARG A 418 21.00 -12.14 -6.91
CA ARG A 418 21.19 -12.91 -5.67
C ARG A 418 19.96 -13.75 -5.33
N GLY A 419 18.76 -13.20 -5.51
CA GLY A 419 17.52 -13.91 -5.24
C GLY A 419 17.20 -15.04 -6.22
N ARG A 420 18.04 -15.31 -7.23
CA ARG A 420 17.92 -16.55 -8.03
C ARG A 420 18.42 -17.78 -7.30
N ASP A 421 19.16 -17.61 -6.21
CA ASP A 421 19.68 -18.70 -5.39
C ASP A 421 18.72 -19.03 -4.21
N PRO A 422 18.15 -20.25 -4.14
CA PRO A 422 17.26 -20.66 -3.06
C PRO A 422 17.93 -20.64 -1.67
N GLU A 423 19.23 -20.89 -1.59
CA GLU A 423 19.97 -20.82 -0.32
C GLU A 423 19.99 -19.37 0.20
N GLN A 424 20.17 -18.39 -0.70
CA GLN A 424 20.13 -16.97 -0.33
C GLN A 424 18.73 -16.53 0.09
N ARG A 425 17.67 -17.01 -0.57
CA ARG A 425 16.29 -16.71 -0.16
C ARG A 425 15.97 -17.22 1.23
N ALA A 426 16.36 -18.46 1.51
CA ALA A 426 16.17 -19.07 2.82
C ALA A 426 16.95 -18.31 3.91
N LYS A 427 18.24 -18.03 3.66
CA LYS A 427 19.08 -17.27 4.59
C LYS A 427 18.51 -15.86 4.85
N GLY A 428 18.10 -15.14 3.81
CA GLY A 428 17.52 -13.79 3.93
C GLY A 428 16.19 -13.75 4.68
N SER A 429 15.54 -14.91 4.85
CA SER A 429 14.28 -15.05 5.59
C SER A 429 14.43 -15.80 6.92
N GLY A 430 15.67 -16.04 7.37
CA GLY A 430 15.94 -16.77 8.60
C GLY A 430 15.51 -18.24 8.57
N ARG A 431 15.27 -18.82 7.39
CA ARG A 431 14.88 -20.23 7.22
C ARG A 431 16.10 -21.12 7.09
N GLY A 432 16.01 -22.33 7.64
CA GLY A 432 17.00 -23.37 7.39
C GLY A 432 16.95 -23.86 5.93
N TRP A 433 18.11 -24.18 5.36
CA TRP A 433 18.23 -24.70 4.00
C TRP A 433 19.27 -25.82 3.93
N LYS A 434 19.02 -26.83 3.10
CA LYS A 434 19.94 -27.91 2.80
C LYS A 434 20.09 -28.08 1.29
N LYS A 435 21.24 -28.62 0.87
CA LYS A 435 21.51 -28.88 -0.54
C LYS A 435 20.41 -29.74 -1.16
N GLY A 436 19.75 -29.20 -2.19
CA GLY A 436 18.63 -29.84 -2.88
C GLY A 436 17.26 -29.27 -2.48
N ASP A 437 17.18 -28.42 -1.46
CA ASP A 437 15.97 -27.66 -1.16
C ASP A 437 15.75 -26.57 -2.22
N GLY A 438 14.47 -26.34 -2.55
CA GLY A 438 14.04 -25.30 -3.48
C GLY A 438 13.92 -23.92 -2.80
N PHE A 439 13.18 -23.02 -3.45
CA PHE A 439 12.91 -21.68 -2.94
C PHE A 439 12.09 -21.70 -1.65
#